data_AF-A0AAX6I599-F1
#
_entry.id   AF-A0AAX6I599-F1
#
_cell.length_a   1.000
_cell.length_b   1.000
_cell.length_c   1.000
_cell.angle_alpha   90.00
_cell.angle_beta   90.00
_cell.angle_gamma   90.00
#
_symmetry.space_group_name_H-M   'P 1'
#
loop_
_entity.id
_entity.type
_entity.pdbx_description
1 polymer ?
#
loop_
_entity_poly.entity_id
_entity_poly.type
_entity_poly.pdbx_seq_one_letter_code
_entity_poly.pdbx_strand_id
1 'polypeptide(L)'
;MLQKRIVCLKTLEFPHTGSAIATCISKHLRDFDIHNKIQSVSFDNASNNTVAINSLSLLFQPILEGRLLHIRCACHIINLVVKKCLEFFSTHLETLRNCLHSLNTSPSRQQAFKNTCAHFSIRFRRFVKDVPHRWNSTYLMLKFALPFKDAITYFCNMDHNFEYPVTEDDWIVATSICEFLEIFYKATCTLSGVYYPTSCLALRELFNMSCLFSKYRNVPNFDYVVKRMEAKFTKY
;
A
#
# COMPACT_ATOMS: atom_id res chain seq x y z
N MET A 1 12.17 25.40 -7.63
CA MET A 1 12.18 24.58 -6.39
C MET A 1 10.73 24.25 -6.03
N LEU A 2 10.40 22.98 -5.76
CA LEU A 2 9.03 22.57 -5.38
C LEU A 2 8.72 23.06 -3.96
N GLN A 3 7.58 23.72 -3.75
CA GLN A 3 7.13 24.14 -2.42
C GLN A 3 5.99 23.25 -1.94
N LYS A 4 6.10 22.75 -0.70
CA LYS A 4 5.03 22.02 -0.01
C LYS A 4 4.67 22.78 1.26
N ARG A 5 3.39 23.09 1.42
CA ARG A 5 2.86 23.75 2.63
C ARG A 5 1.61 23.01 3.10
N ILE A 6 1.50 22.80 4.41
CA ILE A 6 0.26 22.32 5.01
C ILE A 6 -0.60 23.56 5.24
N VAL A 7 -1.75 23.63 4.57
CA VAL A 7 -2.70 24.75 4.72
C VAL A 7 -3.58 24.53 5.94
N CYS A 8 -4.09 23.30 6.13
CA CYS A 8 -5.04 23.00 7.19
C CYS A 8 -5.03 21.51 7.55
N LEU A 9 -5.25 21.19 8.83
CA LEU A 9 -5.58 19.86 9.32
C LEU A 9 -6.84 19.98 10.19
N LYS A 10 -7.95 19.40 9.73
CA LYS A 10 -9.25 19.54 10.38
C LYS A 10 -9.92 18.19 10.54
N THR A 11 -10.49 17.99 11.71
CA THR A 11 -11.43 16.91 11.96
C THR A 11 -12.77 17.30 11.33
N LEU A 12 -13.29 16.45 10.45
CA LEU A 12 -14.64 16.59 9.93
C LEU A 12 -15.55 15.73 10.80
N GLU A 13 -16.63 16.29 11.34
CA GLU A 13 -17.62 15.49 12.09
C GLU A 13 -18.47 14.64 11.14
N PHE A 14 -19.10 13.59 11.67
CA PHE A 14 -20.03 12.77 10.92
C PHE A 14 -21.28 13.60 10.55
N PRO A 15 -21.86 13.48 9.33
CA PRO A 15 -21.51 12.54 8.27
C PRO A 15 -20.45 13.07 7.30
N HIS A 16 -19.45 12.23 6.97
CA HIS A 16 -18.35 12.55 6.03
C HIS A 16 -18.79 12.53 4.55
N THR A 17 -19.91 13.19 4.22
CA THR A 17 -20.43 13.28 2.85
C THR A 17 -19.51 14.10 1.95
N GLY A 18 -19.59 13.89 0.63
CA GLY A 18 -18.82 14.69 -0.32
C GLY A 18 -19.10 16.20 -0.22
N SER A 19 -20.35 16.59 0.03
CA SER A 19 -20.74 17.97 0.26
C SER A 19 -20.10 18.54 1.53
N ALA A 20 -20.06 17.77 2.63
CA ALA A 20 -19.39 18.20 3.86
C ALA A 20 -17.87 18.40 3.65
N ILE A 21 -17.24 17.49 2.90
CA ILE A 21 -15.82 17.62 2.52
C ILE A 21 -15.59 18.89 1.69
N ALA A 22 -16.39 19.13 0.66
CA ALA A 22 -16.26 20.30 -0.20
C ALA A 22 -16.46 21.61 0.57
N THR A 23 -17.49 21.68 1.42
CA THR A 23 -17.75 22.85 2.27
C THR A 23 -16.58 23.13 3.21
N CYS A 24 -16.03 22.09 3.85
CA CYS A 24 -14.87 22.22 4.72
C CYS A 24 -13.65 22.74 3.95
N ILE A 25 -13.33 22.17 2.80
CA ILE A 25 -12.21 22.60 1.96
C ILE A 25 -12.40 24.05 1.49
N SER A 26 -13.57 24.37 0.94
CA SER A 26 -13.87 25.71 0.42
C SER A 26 -13.78 26.78 1.50
N LYS A 27 -14.32 26.53 2.70
CA LYS A 27 -14.23 27.45 3.84
C LYS A 27 -12.77 27.79 4.16
N HIS A 28 -11.95 26.77 4.40
CA HIS A 28 -10.56 27.02 4.79
C HIS A 28 -9.74 27.64 3.67
N LEU A 29 -9.94 27.25 2.40
CA LEU A 29 -9.23 27.90 1.29
C LEU A 29 -9.64 29.37 1.08
N ARG A 30 -10.85 29.75 1.48
CA ARG A 30 -11.29 31.16 1.52
C ARG A 30 -10.68 31.91 2.69
N ASP A 31 -10.56 31.30 3.87
CA ASP A 31 -9.88 31.90 5.03
C ASP A 31 -8.42 32.31 4.71
N PHE A 32 -7.77 31.60 3.79
CA PHE A 32 -6.42 31.91 3.29
C PHE A 32 -6.37 32.73 1.99
N ASP A 33 -7.51 33.11 1.42
CA ASP A 33 -7.63 33.81 0.13
C ASP A 33 -6.87 33.12 -1.04
N ILE A 34 -7.00 31.79 -1.10
CA ILE A 34 -6.37 30.95 -2.15
C ILE A 34 -7.36 30.11 -2.95
N HIS A 35 -8.66 30.19 -2.66
CA HIS A 35 -9.69 29.39 -3.32
C HIS A 35 -9.71 29.53 -4.87
N ASN A 36 -9.44 30.71 -5.42
CA ASN A 36 -9.34 30.94 -6.88
C ASN A 36 -7.94 30.68 -7.46
N LYS A 37 -6.99 30.23 -6.62
CA LYS A 37 -5.61 29.90 -7.03
C LYS A 37 -5.41 28.38 -7.16
N ILE A 38 -6.49 27.59 -7.07
CA ILE A 38 -6.45 26.14 -7.14
C ILE A 38 -6.72 25.67 -8.57
N GLN A 39 -5.73 25.01 -9.18
CA GLN A 39 -5.85 24.46 -10.54
C GLN A 39 -6.21 22.97 -10.56
N SER A 40 -5.73 22.21 -9.57
CA SER A 40 -5.93 20.78 -9.50
C SER A 40 -6.07 20.33 -8.06
N VAL A 41 -6.92 19.32 -7.85
CA VAL A 41 -7.08 18.65 -6.56
C VAL A 41 -6.78 17.18 -6.77
N SER A 42 -5.95 16.62 -5.89
CA SER A 42 -5.71 15.19 -5.85
C SER A 42 -6.38 14.54 -4.65
N PHE A 43 -7.16 13.51 -4.92
CA PHE A 43 -7.87 12.72 -3.91
C PHE A 43 -7.62 11.22 -4.11
N ASP A 44 -7.86 10.45 -3.05
CA ASP A 44 -7.98 9.00 -3.18
C ASP A 44 -9.31 8.63 -3.87
N ASN A 45 -9.46 7.36 -4.24
CA ASN A 45 -10.58 6.94 -5.09
C ASN A 45 -11.86 6.61 -4.29
N ALA A 46 -12.11 7.32 -3.18
CA ALA A 46 -13.35 7.21 -2.43
C ALA A 46 -14.52 7.90 -3.17
N SER A 47 -15.72 7.33 -3.09
CA SER A 47 -16.92 7.86 -3.78
C SER A 47 -17.27 9.29 -3.35
N ASN A 48 -17.12 9.61 -2.07
CA ASN A 48 -17.42 10.94 -1.54
C ASN A 48 -16.51 12.02 -2.12
N ASN A 49 -15.28 11.69 -2.53
CA ASN A 49 -14.35 12.64 -3.15
C ASN A 49 -14.82 13.07 -4.55
N THR A 50 -15.46 12.17 -5.31
CA THR A 50 -16.06 12.52 -6.60
C THR A 50 -17.15 13.58 -6.42
N VAL A 51 -18.02 13.40 -5.42
CA VAL A 51 -19.05 14.38 -5.08
C VAL A 51 -18.41 15.69 -4.61
N ALA A 52 -17.38 15.61 -3.77
CA ALA A 52 -16.69 16.80 -3.28
C ALA A 52 -16.08 17.63 -4.42
N ILE A 53 -15.41 17.00 -5.37
CA ILE A 53 -14.85 17.67 -6.55
C ILE A 53 -15.92 18.37 -7.37
N ASN A 54 -17.06 17.71 -7.64
CA ASN A 54 -18.15 18.32 -8.39
C ASN A 54 -18.68 19.57 -7.69
N SER A 55 -18.79 19.56 -6.37
CA SER A 55 -19.14 20.75 -5.59
C SER A 55 -18.06 21.83 -5.66
N LEU A 56 -16.78 21.46 -5.51
CA LEU A 56 -15.67 22.42 -5.58
C LEU A 56 -15.52 23.07 -6.96
N SER A 57 -15.78 22.35 -8.04
CA SER A 57 -15.73 22.91 -9.41
C SER A 57 -16.79 23.98 -9.66
N LEU A 58 -17.86 24.01 -8.88
CA LEU A 58 -18.88 25.07 -8.94
C LEU A 58 -18.52 26.27 -8.06
N LEU A 59 -17.64 26.09 -7.07
CA LEU A 59 -17.29 27.10 -6.07
C LEU A 59 -16.00 27.85 -6.39
N PHE A 60 -15.12 27.25 -7.19
CA PHE A 60 -13.82 27.82 -7.55
C PHE A 60 -13.83 28.31 -8.99
N GLN A 61 -13.02 29.33 -9.26
CA GLN A 61 -12.72 29.79 -10.62
C GLN A 61 -11.22 29.55 -10.93
N PRO A 62 -10.85 28.33 -11.36
CA PRO A 62 -9.48 27.99 -11.77
C PRO A 62 -8.96 28.84 -12.93
N ILE A 63 -7.64 28.92 -13.02
CA ILE A 63 -6.93 29.77 -13.99
C ILE A 63 -7.06 29.22 -15.43
N LEU A 64 -7.01 27.89 -15.62
CA LEU A 64 -7.16 27.24 -16.93
C LEU A 64 -8.63 27.13 -17.33
N GLU A 65 -9.19 28.20 -17.92
CA GLU A 65 -10.56 28.23 -18.46
C GLU A 65 -11.65 27.87 -17.44
N GLY A 66 -11.39 28.11 -16.14
CA GLY A 66 -12.31 27.73 -15.06
C GLY A 66 -12.39 26.22 -14.79
N ARG A 67 -11.53 25.39 -15.39
CA ARG A 67 -11.58 23.92 -15.22
C ARG A 67 -10.75 23.46 -14.02
N LEU A 68 -11.40 22.87 -13.03
CA LEU A 68 -10.74 22.26 -11.88
C LEU A 68 -10.36 20.81 -12.23
N LEU A 69 -9.06 20.51 -12.24
CA LEU A 69 -8.59 19.17 -12.59
C LEU A 69 -8.65 18.24 -11.38
N HIS A 70 -9.36 17.12 -11.52
CA HIS A 70 -9.36 16.06 -10.52
C HIS A 70 -8.34 14.98 -10.87
N ILE A 71 -7.30 14.87 -10.04
CA ILE A 71 -6.23 13.88 -10.22
C ILE A 71 -6.41 12.75 -9.19
N ARG A 72 -6.74 11.56 -9.65
CA ARG A 72 -6.83 10.38 -8.77
C ARG A 72 -5.44 9.96 -8.28
N CYS A 73 -5.35 9.54 -7.03
CA CYS A 73 -4.09 9.11 -6.43
C CYS A 73 -3.62 7.77 -7.03
N ALA A 74 -2.51 7.81 -7.79
CA ALA A 74 -1.89 6.62 -8.37
C ALA A 74 -1.47 5.58 -7.32
N CYS A 75 -0.91 6.02 -6.18
CA CYS A 75 -0.57 5.12 -5.07
C CYS A 75 -1.80 4.39 -4.50
N HIS A 76 -2.96 5.05 -4.49
CA HIS A 76 -4.21 4.42 -4.07
C HIS A 76 -4.67 3.37 -5.10
N ILE A 77 -4.57 3.66 -6.39
CA ILE A 77 -4.87 2.69 -7.46
C ILE A 77 -3.95 1.47 -7.35
N ILE A 78 -2.63 1.67 -7.17
CA ILE A 78 -1.67 0.57 -6.95
C ILE A 78 -2.09 -0.28 -5.75
N ASN A 79 -2.46 0.35 -4.63
CA ASN A 79 -2.94 -0.37 -3.45
C ASN A 79 -4.19 -1.21 -3.77
N LEU A 80 -5.15 -0.68 -4.55
CA LEU A 80 -6.34 -1.44 -4.94
C LEU A 80 -6.02 -2.64 -5.86
N VAL A 81 -5.04 -2.48 -6.74
CA VAL A 81 -4.57 -3.55 -7.64
C VAL A 81 -3.85 -4.64 -6.84
N VAL A 82 -2.86 -4.26 -6.01
CA VAL A 82 -2.08 -5.21 -5.20
C VAL A 82 -2.94 -5.96 -4.19
N LYS A 83 -3.98 -5.33 -3.64
CA LYS A 83 -4.94 -6.03 -2.76
C LYS A 83 -5.54 -7.27 -3.40
N LYS A 84 -5.75 -7.30 -4.72
CA LYS A 84 -6.24 -8.51 -5.42
C LYS A 84 -5.24 -9.66 -5.38
N CYS A 85 -3.94 -9.35 -5.36
CA CYS A 85 -2.91 -10.35 -5.14
C CYS A 85 -2.92 -10.87 -3.70
N LEU A 86 -2.92 -9.95 -2.73
CA LEU A 86 -2.87 -10.33 -1.32
C LEU A 86 -4.13 -11.09 -0.86
N GLU A 87 -5.31 -10.74 -1.39
CA GLU A 87 -6.56 -11.47 -1.16
C GLU A 87 -6.49 -12.91 -1.69
N PHE A 88 -5.83 -13.13 -2.83
CA PHE A 88 -5.72 -14.47 -3.42
C PHE A 88 -4.81 -15.41 -2.62
N PHE A 89 -3.75 -14.87 -2.00
CA PHE A 89 -2.81 -15.63 -1.18
C PHE A 89 -3.02 -15.43 0.32
N SER A 90 -4.21 -15.02 0.75
CA SER A 90 -4.46 -14.58 2.13
C SER A 90 -4.11 -15.64 3.17
N THR A 91 -4.39 -16.92 2.88
CA THR A 91 -4.10 -18.04 3.78
C THR A 91 -2.61 -18.12 4.15
N HIS A 92 -1.72 -18.18 3.16
CA HIS A 92 -0.27 -18.20 3.39
C HIS A 92 0.23 -16.94 4.11
N LEU A 93 -0.33 -15.78 3.71
CA LEU A 93 0.02 -14.50 4.32
C LEU A 93 -0.41 -14.42 5.78
N GLU A 94 -1.56 -14.98 6.14
CA GLU A 94 -2.07 -15.03 7.52
C GLU A 94 -1.23 -15.97 8.39
N THR A 95 -0.85 -17.15 7.89
CA THR A 95 0.07 -18.06 8.59
C THR A 95 1.38 -17.36 8.96
N LEU A 96 2.03 -16.72 7.98
CA LEU A 96 3.29 -15.99 8.21
C LEU A 96 3.11 -14.77 9.12
N ARG A 97 2.01 -14.01 8.94
CA ARG A 97 1.70 -12.86 9.77
C ARG A 97 1.51 -13.26 11.23
N ASN A 98 0.76 -14.33 11.49
CA ASN A 98 0.52 -14.83 12.84
C ASN A 98 1.84 -15.29 13.47
N CYS A 99 2.71 -15.95 12.71
CA CYS A 99 3.98 -16.45 13.22
C CYS A 99 4.88 -15.28 13.60
N LEU A 100 5.07 -14.31 12.70
CA LEU A 100 5.84 -13.10 12.95
C LEU A 100 5.26 -12.22 14.07
N HIS A 101 3.94 -12.16 14.20
CA HIS A 101 3.28 -11.48 15.31
C HIS A 101 3.64 -12.16 16.63
N SER A 102 3.54 -13.49 16.69
CA SER A 102 3.84 -14.27 17.90
C SER A 102 5.28 -14.06 18.38
N LEU A 103 6.26 -13.95 17.47
CA LEU A 103 7.66 -13.70 17.81
C LEU A 103 7.86 -12.40 18.59
N ASN A 104 7.01 -11.42 18.35
CA ASN A 104 7.10 -10.09 18.93
C ASN A 104 6.26 -9.90 20.20
N THR A 105 5.40 -10.86 20.57
CA THR A 105 4.39 -10.69 21.63
C THR A 105 4.98 -10.46 23.02
N SER A 106 6.12 -11.08 23.36
CA SER A 106 6.74 -10.94 24.69
C SER A 106 8.26 -10.88 24.65
N PRO A 107 8.92 -10.24 25.65
CA PRO A 107 10.38 -10.20 25.76
C PRO A 107 11.01 -11.60 25.83
N SER A 108 10.34 -12.53 26.54
CA SER A 108 10.80 -13.92 26.64
C SER A 108 10.82 -14.62 25.27
N ARG A 109 9.76 -14.45 24.47
CA ARG A 109 9.72 -15.00 23.10
C ARG A 109 10.77 -14.38 22.20
N GLN A 110 10.98 -13.06 22.28
CA GLN A 110 12.03 -12.38 21.51
C GLN A 110 13.42 -12.89 21.88
N GLN A 111 13.68 -13.15 23.18
CA GLN A 111 14.94 -13.73 23.65
C GLN A 111 15.12 -15.18 23.17
N ALA A 112 14.07 -16.01 23.23
CA ALA A 112 14.10 -17.37 22.74
C ALA A 112 14.37 -17.41 21.22
N PHE A 113 13.68 -16.57 20.44
CA PHE A 113 13.90 -16.47 19.00
C PHE A 113 15.30 -15.91 18.67
N LYS A 114 15.84 -15.00 19.49
CA LYS A 114 17.23 -14.54 19.37
C LYS A 114 18.23 -15.69 19.55
N ASN A 115 17.97 -16.62 20.48
CA ASN A 115 18.78 -17.82 20.65
C ASN A 115 18.65 -18.76 19.44
N THR A 116 17.44 -18.91 18.88
CA THR A 116 17.23 -19.66 17.62
C THR A 116 18.01 -19.02 16.47
N CYS A 117 17.96 -17.70 16.32
CA CYS A 117 18.77 -17.00 15.32
C CYS A 117 20.27 -17.30 15.48
N ALA A 118 20.79 -17.34 16.71
CA ALA A 118 22.17 -17.71 16.97
C ALA A 118 22.49 -19.17 16.58
N HIS A 119 21.56 -20.11 16.81
CA HIS A 119 21.70 -21.50 16.37
C HIS A 119 21.83 -21.62 14.84
N PHE A 120 21.05 -20.84 14.10
CA PHE A 120 21.13 -20.76 12.64
C PHE A 120 22.26 -19.83 12.12
N SER A 121 23.10 -19.28 13.00
CA SER A 121 24.17 -18.33 12.64
C SER A 121 23.66 -17.05 11.94
N ILE A 122 22.44 -16.59 12.27
CA ILE A 122 21.83 -15.37 11.72
C ILE A 122 21.78 -14.28 12.80
N ARG A 123 22.09 -13.03 12.43
CA ARG A 123 21.95 -11.89 13.34
C ARG A 123 20.47 -11.56 13.57
N PHE A 124 20.01 -11.72 14.81
CA PHE A 124 18.66 -11.34 15.21
C PHE A 124 18.34 -9.88 14.84
N ARG A 125 17.11 -9.69 14.33
CA ARG A 125 16.52 -8.37 14.14
C ARG A 125 15.06 -8.41 14.54
N ARG A 126 14.53 -7.26 14.95
CA ARG A 126 13.12 -7.10 15.28
C ARG A 126 12.30 -6.94 14.01
N PHE A 127 11.23 -7.72 13.87
CA PHE A 127 10.30 -7.60 12.75
C PHE A 127 9.35 -6.42 12.96
N VAL A 128 9.13 -5.65 11.89
CA VAL A 128 8.12 -4.58 11.89
C VAL A 128 6.73 -5.21 11.82
N LYS A 129 5.79 -4.64 12.57
CA LYS A 129 4.39 -5.09 12.57
C LYS A 129 3.74 -4.80 11.22
N ASP A 130 3.12 -5.83 10.64
CA ASP A 130 2.28 -5.68 9.46
C ASP A 130 1.01 -4.88 9.77
N VAL A 131 0.60 -4.06 8.81
CA VAL A 131 -0.60 -3.22 8.85
C VAL A 131 -1.45 -3.62 7.64
N PRO A 132 -2.36 -4.61 7.76
CA PRO A 132 -2.99 -5.27 6.61
C PRO A 132 -3.72 -4.33 5.63
N HIS A 133 -4.20 -3.17 6.11
CA HIS A 133 -4.86 -2.18 5.27
C HIS A 133 -3.88 -1.34 4.40
N ARG A 134 -2.57 -1.42 4.66
CA ARG A 134 -1.47 -0.79 3.90
C ARG A 134 -0.55 -1.88 3.34
N TRP A 135 -0.78 -2.24 2.09
CA TRP A 135 -0.08 -3.34 1.42
C TRP A 135 1.47 -3.25 1.47
N ASN A 136 2.04 -2.04 1.46
CA ASN A 136 3.49 -1.82 1.60
C ASN A 136 4.08 -2.45 2.86
N SER A 137 3.32 -2.45 3.97
CA SER A 137 3.77 -3.05 5.22
C SER A 137 3.81 -4.58 5.13
N THR A 138 2.87 -5.19 4.41
CA THR A 138 2.86 -6.64 4.16
C THR A 138 4.03 -7.02 3.27
N TYR A 139 4.29 -6.26 2.20
CA TYR A 139 5.47 -6.47 1.36
C TYR A 139 6.78 -6.40 2.16
N LEU A 140 6.95 -5.37 3.00
CA LEU A 140 8.14 -5.21 3.83
C LEU A 140 8.26 -6.31 4.89
N MET A 141 7.15 -6.74 5.49
CA MET A 141 7.11 -7.87 6.43
C MET A 141 7.68 -9.12 5.76
N LEU A 142 7.16 -9.49 4.58
CA LEU A 142 7.62 -10.68 3.85
C LEU A 142 9.08 -10.54 3.44
N LYS A 143 9.46 -9.44 2.78
CA LYS A 143 10.83 -9.19 2.31
C LYS A 143 11.86 -9.29 3.44
N PHE A 144 11.50 -8.82 4.64
CA PHE A 144 12.36 -8.88 5.81
C PHE A 144 12.36 -10.25 6.49
N ALA A 145 11.27 -11.03 6.38
CA ALA A 145 11.15 -12.37 6.94
C ALA A 145 11.89 -13.44 6.13
N LEU A 146 11.96 -13.30 4.80
CA LEU A 146 12.57 -14.29 3.90
C LEU A 146 13.99 -14.75 4.31
N PRO A 147 14.93 -13.87 4.71
CA PRO A 147 16.25 -14.30 5.16
C PRO A 147 16.27 -15.11 6.46
N PHE A 148 15.16 -15.13 7.20
CA PHE A 148 15.01 -15.83 8.47
C PHE A 148 14.14 -17.08 8.32
N LYS A 149 13.80 -17.53 7.11
CA LYS A 149 12.80 -18.58 6.87
C LYS A 149 13.03 -19.84 7.72
N ASP A 150 14.25 -20.35 7.77
CA ASP A 150 14.55 -21.60 8.48
C ASP A 150 14.43 -21.44 10.00
N ALA A 151 14.93 -20.32 10.53
CA ALA A 151 14.83 -19.99 11.94
C ALA A 151 13.37 -19.74 12.38
N ILE A 152 12.58 -19.08 11.53
CA ILE A 152 11.16 -18.83 11.76
C ILE A 152 10.36 -20.13 11.74
N THR A 153 10.56 -20.97 10.72
CA THR A 153 9.90 -22.29 10.61
C THR A 153 10.23 -23.15 11.82
N TYR A 154 11.51 -23.27 12.18
CA TYR A 154 11.92 -24.04 13.36
C TYR A 154 11.26 -23.52 14.64
N PHE A 155 11.31 -22.21 14.88
CA PHE A 155 10.76 -21.63 16.10
C PHE A 155 9.23 -21.80 16.19
N CYS A 156 8.50 -21.46 15.13
CA CYS A 156 7.04 -21.51 15.13
C CYS A 156 6.53 -22.95 15.17
N ASN A 157 7.17 -23.90 14.50
CA ASN A 157 6.71 -25.30 14.49
C ASN A 157 7.09 -26.08 15.76
N MET A 158 8.05 -25.60 16.54
CA MET A 158 8.36 -26.15 17.88
C MET A 158 7.45 -25.57 18.98
N ASP A 159 6.71 -24.50 18.70
CA ASP A 159 5.77 -23.91 19.64
C ASP A 159 4.40 -24.58 19.54
N HIS A 160 4.05 -25.38 20.55
CA HIS A 160 2.76 -26.08 20.61
C HIS A 160 1.54 -25.14 20.63
N ASN A 161 1.73 -23.84 20.85
CA ASN A 161 0.64 -22.84 20.76
C ASN A 161 0.34 -22.40 19.33
N PHE A 162 1.11 -22.88 18.35
CA PHE A 162 0.94 -22.53 16.96
C PHE A 162 0.02 -23.54 16.25
N GLU A 163 -1.23 -23.14 16.01
CA GLU A 163 -2.29 -24.02 15.51
C GLU A 163 -2.01 -24.58 14.10
N TYR A 164 -1.36 -23.78 13.24
CA TYR A 164 -1.02 -24.16 11.87
C TYR A 164 0.48 -24.08 11.63
N PRO A 165 1.16 -25.18 11.29
CA PRO A 165 2.59 -25.16 11.05
C PRO A 165 2.92 -24.28 9.83
N VAL A 166 4.03 -23.57 9.91
CA VAL A 166 4.61 -22.88 8.76
C VAL A 166 5.24 -23.93 7.85
N THR A 167 4.84 -23.95 6.59
CA THR A 167 5.26 -24.94 5.59
C THR A 167 6.24 -24.36 4.58
N GLU A 168 6.93 -25.22 3.82
CA GLU A 168 7.77 -24.75 2.70
C GLU A 168 6.93 -24.06 1.61
N ASP A 169 5.68 -24.48 1.42
CA ASP A 169 4.77 -23.86 0.45
C ASP A 169 4.47 -22.39 0.81
N ASP A 170 4.30 -22.08 2.10
CA ASP A 170 4.14 -20.69 2.56
C ASP A 170 5.34 -19.82 2.17
N TRP A 171 6.55 -20.36 2.24
CA TRP A 171 7.77 -19.66 1.85
C TRP A 171 7.95 -19.55 0.34
N ILE A 172 7.56 -20.57 -0.43
CA ILE A 172 7.55 -20.54 -1.90
C ILE A 172 6.59 -19.44 -2.38
N VAL A 173 5.39 -19.40 -1.81
CA VAL A 173 4.38 -18.36 -2.10
C VAL A 173 4.88 -16.99 -1.67
N ALA A 174 5.42 -16.84 -0.46
CA ALA A 174 5.94 -15.55 0.03
C ALA A 174 7.09 -15.00 -0.84
N THR A 175 8.00 -15.87 -1.28
CA THR A 175 9.10 -15.50 -2.18
C THR A 175 8.55 -15.02 -3.52
N SER A 176 7.65 -15.80 -4.13
CA SER A 176 7.05 -15.49 -5.42
C SER A 176 6.27 -14.17 -5.39
N ILE A 177 5.49 -13.93 -4.33
CA ILE A 177 4.75 -12.67 -4.12
C ILE A 177 5.72 -11.50 -3.94
N CYS A 178 6.80 -11.67 -3.16
CA CYS A 178 7.78 -10.59 -2.95
C CYS A 178 8.46 -10.17 -4.25
N GLU A 179 8.87 -11.13 -5.08
CA GLU A 179 9.47 -10.83 -6.37
C GLU A 179 8.49 -10.12 -7.30
N PHE A 180 7.27 -10.65 -7.40
CA PHE A 180 6.22 -10.07 -8.23
C PHE A 180 5.81 -8.65 -7.78
N LEU A 181 5.63 -8.44 -6.47
CA LEU A 181 5.16 -7.17 -5.94
C LEU A 181 6.25 -6.08 -5.83
N GLU A 182 7.52 -6.41 -6.06
CA GLU A 182 8.61 -5.45 -5.93
C GLU A 182 8.44 -4.25 -6.87
N ILE A 183 7.97 -4.45 -8.11
CA ILE A 183 7.73 -3.36 -9.06
C ILE A 183 6.66 -2.39 -8.53
N PHE A 184 5.56 -2.91 -7.98
CA PHE A 184 4.51 -2.09 -7.39
C PHE A 184 5.02 -1.30 -6.18
N TYR A 185 5.96 -1.88 -5.41
CA TYR A 185 6.49 -1.25 -4.21
C TYR A 185 7.41 -0.09 -4.59
N LYS A 186 8.32 -0.33 -5.54
CA LYS A 186 9.18 0.70 -6.14
C LYS A 186 8.36 1.83 -6.77
N ALA A 187 7.30 1.50 -7.51
CA ALA A 187 6.38 2.48 -8.08
C ALA A 187 5.69 3.31 -6.97
N THR A 188 5.21 2.68 -5.91
CA THR A 188 4.56 3.39 -4.79
C THR A 188 5.53 4.31 -4.06
N CYS A 189 6.75 3.87 -3.80
CA CYS A 189 7.81 4.71 -3.20
C CYS A 189 8.15 5.92 -4.09
N THR A 190 8.25 5.70 -5.40
CA THR A 190 8.55 6.76 -6.37
C THR A 190 7.41 7.78 -6.45
N LEU A 191 6.16 7.32 -6.53
CA LEU A 191 5.00 8.21 -6.72
C LEU A 191 4.53 8.90 -5.42
N SER A 192 4.94 8.39 -4.26
CA SER A 192 4.68 9.03 -2.96
C SER A 192 5.70 10.11 -2.58
N GLY A 193 6.68 10.38 -3.45
CA GLY A 193 7.64 11.47 -3.28
C GLY A 193 6.97 12.84 -3.14
N VAL A 194 7.51 13.69 -2.26
CA VAL A 194 6.96 15.02 -1.98
C VAL A 194 7.96 16.17 -2.22
N TYR A 195 9.20 15.84 -2.56
CA TYR A 195 10.29 16.80 -2.76
C TYR A 195 10.77 16.89 -4.22
N TYR A 196 10.10 16.18 -5.12
CA TYR A 196 10.35 16.19 -6.56
C TYR A 196 9.03 15.98 -7.32
N PRO A 197 8.94 16.40 -8.60
CA PRO A 197 7.75 16.14 -9.42
C PRO A 197 7.53 14.64 -9.61
N THR A 198 6.34 14.14 -9.24
CA THR A 198 5.98 12.71 -9.36
C THR A 198 5.00 12.43 -10.51
N SER A 199 4.21 13.42 -10.92
CA SER A 199 3.18 13.25 -11.96
C SER A 199 3.77 12.78 -13.30
N CYS A 200 4.92 13.33 -13.71
CA CYS A 200 5.62 12.93 -14.94
C CYS A 200 6.20 11.51 -14.88
N LEU A 201 6.38 10.95 -13.69
CA LEU A 201 6.90 9.59 -13.50
C LEU A 201 5.80 8.53 -13.59
N ALA A 202 4.54 8.92 -13.41
CA ALA A 202 3.41 7.99 -13.36
C ALA A 202 3.32 7.10 -14.60
N LEU A 203 3.46 7.67 -15.80
CA LEU A 203 3.38 6.90 -17.05
C LEU A 203 4.43 5.79 -17.12
N ARG A 204 5.67 6.09 -16.69
CA ARG A 204 6.76 5.11 -16.66
C ARG A 204 6.46 3.97 -15.69
N GLU A 205 5.98 4.29 -14.49
CA GLU A 205 5.65 3.26 -13.50
C GLU A 205 4.46 2.39 -13.95
N LEU A 206 3.45 2.99 -14.60
CA LEU A 206 2.32 2.27 -15.20
C LEU A 206 2.77 1.33 -16.33
N PHE A 207 3.69 1.78 -17.18
CA PHE A 207 4.28 0.95 -18.23
C PHE A 207 5.00 -0.26 -17.65
N ASN A 208 5.85 -0.06 -16.62
CA ASN A 208 6.56 -1.14 -15.95
C ASN A 208 5.61 -2.20 -15.36
N MET A 209 4.50 -1.77 -14.76
CA MET A 209 3.46 -2.67 -14.25
C MET A 209 2.77 -3.46 -15.39
N SER A 210 2.49 -2.82 -16.53
CA SER A 210 1.90 -3.49 -17.69
C SER A 210 2.84 -4.55 -18.30
N CYS A 211 4.13 -4.26 -18.40
CA CYS A 211 5.15 -5.24 -18.82
C CYS A 211 5.21 -6.43 -17.85
N LEU A 212 5.11 -6.17 -16.53
CA LEU A 212 5.08 -7.22 -15.53
C LEU A 212 3.86 -8.13 -15.69
N PHE A 213 2.67 -7.58 -15.90
CA PHE A 213 1.47 -8.38 -16.16
C PHE A 213 1.65 -9.28 -17.38
N SER A 214 2.24 -8.76 -18.45
CA SER A 214 2.54 -9.54 -19.66
C SER A 214 3.48 -10.70 -19.38
N LYS A 215 4.50 -10.50 -18.52
CA LYS A 215 5.45 -11.54 -18.13
C LYS A 215 4.81 -12.64 -17.27
N TYR A 216 3.92 -12.28 -16.35
CA TYR A 216 3.33 -13.22 -15.38
C TYR A 216 1.99 -13.82 -15.81
N ARG A 217 1.44 -13.39 -16.97
CA ARG A 217 0.15 -13.87 -17.48
C ARG A 217 0.07 -15.39 -17.63
N ASN A 218 1.16 -16.04 -18.01
CA ASN A 218 1.18 -17.50 -18.23
C ASN A 218 1.93 -18.27 -17.14
N VAL A 219 2.28 -17.61 -16.03
CA VAL A 219 2.98 -18.27 -14.93
C VAL A 219 1.95 -19.07 -14.11
N PRO A 220 2.16 -20.38 -13.88
CA PRO A 220 1.30 -21.17 -13.01
C PRO A 220 1.11 -20.51 -11.64
N ASN A 221 -0.08 -20.63 -11.06
CA ASN A 221 -0.48 -19.94 -9.81
C ASN A 221 -0.60 -18.41 -9.90
N PHE A 222 -0.10 -17.77 -10.96
CA PHE A 222 -0.20 -16.32 -11.18
C PHE A 222 -1.22 -15.91 -12.26
N ASP A 223 -1.54 -16.76 -13.24
CA ASP A 223 -2.46 -16.40 -14.35
C ASP A 223 -3.79 -15.79 -13.86
N TYR A 224 -4.48 -16.49 -12.96
CA TYR A 224 -5.77 -16.03 -12.44
C TYR A 224 -5.66 -14.70 -11.68
N VAL A 225 -4.66 -14.55 -10.81
CA VAL A 225 -4.47 -13.35 -10.00
C VAL A 225 -4.00 -12.16 -10.85
N VAL A 226 -3.13 -12.39 -11.83
CA VAL A 226 -2.69 -11.37 -12.80
C VAL A 226 -3.87 -10.85 -13.60
N LYS A 227 -4.74 -11.73 -14.12
CA LYS A 227 -5.97 -11.31 -14.82
C LYS A 227 -6.87 -10.43 -13.95
N ARG A 228 -7.04 -10.79 -12.68
CA ARG A 228 -7.85 -10.01 -11.71
C ARG A 228 -7.20 -8.65 -11.40
N MET A 229 -5.89 -8.61 -11.25
CA MET A 229 -5.13 -7.38 -11.03
C MET A 229 -5.17 -6.46 -12.26
N GLU A 230 -4.96 -7.02 -13.45
CA GLU A 230 -4.99 -6.29 -14.72
C GLU A 230 -6.38 -5.71 -15.01
N ALA A 231 -7.45 -6.48 -14.77
CA ALA A 231 -8.82 -5.96 -14.86
C ALA A 231 -9.07 -4.77 -13.91
N LYS A 232 -8.46 -4.80 -12.71
CA LYS A 232 -8.54 -3.69 -11.75
C LYS A 232 -7.67 -2.51 -12.19
N PHE A 233 -6.51 -2.77 -12.78
CA PHE A 233 -5.57 -1.78 -13.29
C PHE A 233 -6.19 -1.01 -14.47
N THR A 234 -6.73 -1.69 -15.48
CA THR A 234 -7.34 -1.08 -16.67
C THR A 234 -8.65 -0.34 -16.37
N LYS A 235 -9.30 -0.64 -15.25
CA LYS A 235 -10.52 0.09 -14.81
C LYS A 235 -10.24 1.54 -14.42
N TYR A 236 -9.02 1.87 -13.99
CA TYR A 236 -8.67 3.18 -13.44
C TYR A 236 -7.75 3.97 -14.36
#